data_AF-A0A2V9M0F4-F1
#
_entry.id   AF-A0A2V9M0F4-F1
#
_cell.length_a   1.000
_cell.length_b   1.000
_cell.length_c   1.000
_cell.angle_alpha   90.00
_cell.angle_beta   90.00
_cell.angle_gamma   90.00
#
_symmetry.space_group_name_H-M   'P 1'
#
loop_
_entity.id
_entity.type
_entity.pdbx_description
1 polymer ?
#
loop_
_entity_poly.entity_id
_entity_poly.type
_entity_poly.pdbx_seq_one_letter_code
_entity_poly.pdbx_strand_id
1 'polypeptide(L)'
;MTFDRWLKIEEIYHAALQVAENQRAIFLDQACQGDQGLRREVESLLASDAQAADFMEAPTVELLARGITDIGRSSLIGQQLGTYQILSPLGAGGMGEVYKARDTRLNRTVAIKILSRQLTEPADLRQRFEREAHLLASLNHPNIASIYGVEESSGIQALVIELVEGPTLAERI
;
A
#
# COMPACT_ATOMS: atom_id res chain seq x y z
N MET A 1 19.76 1.74 -2.85
CA MET A 1 19.13 2.55 -1.77
C MET A 1 19.41 1.93 -0.38
N THR A 2 19.36 2.66 0.72
CA THR A 2 19.61 2.14 2.09
C THR A 2 18.33 2.20 2.92
N PHE A 3 18.18 1.32 3.92
CA PHE A 3 17.03 1.26 4.83
C PHE A 3 16.70 2.64 5.45
N ASP A 4 17.73 3.41 5.77
CA ASP A 4 17.62 4.76 6.33
C ASP A 4 16.95 5.77 5.39
N ARG A 5 17.05 5.58 4.07
CA ARG A 5 16.42 6.49 3.10
C ARG A 5 14.91 6.31 3.08
N TRP A 6 14.44 5.09 3.28
CA TRP A 6 13.02 4.75 3.20
C TRP A 6 12.24 5.17 4.44
N LEU A 7 12.78 4.90 5.63
CA LEU A 7 12.24 5.42 6.90
C LEU A 7 12.06 6.95 6.84
N LYS A 8 13.04 7.62 6.23
CA LYS A 8 13.03 9.07 6.06
C LYS A 8 11.96 9.54 5.07
N ILE A 9 11.65 8.79 4.02
CA ILE A 9 10.54 9.10 3.09
C ILE A 9 9.21 8.97 3.82
N GLU A 10 9.00 7.88 4.53
CA GLU A 10 7.76 7.58 5.24
C GLU A 10 7.47 8.64 6.33
N GLU A 11 8.50 8.98 7.11
CA GLU A 11 8.43 10.04 8.13
C GLU A 11 8.04 11.39 7.52
N ILE A 12 8.72 11.80 6.45
CA ILE A 12 8.45 13.09 5.79
C ILE A 12 7.08 13.09 5.12
N TYR A 13 6.66 11.98 4.51
CA TYR A 13 5.34 11.85 3.88
C TYR A 13 4.20 12.01 4.90
N HIS A 14 4.25 11.29 6.03
CA HIS A 14 3.22 11.40 7.06
C HIS A 14 3.20 12.78 7.71
N ALA A 15 4.36 13.38 7.95
CA ALA A 15 4.44 14.75 8.42
C ALA A 15 3.85 15.75 7.41
N ALA A 16 4.10 15.56 6.11
CA ALA A 16 3.55 16.42 5.05
C ALA A 16 2.02 16.32 4.93
N LEU A 17 1.41 15.16 5.20
CA LEU A 17 -0.05 15.01 5.23
C LEU A 17 -0.71 15.90 6.29
N GLN A 18 -0.03 16.14 7.42
CA GLN A 18 -0.50 17.02 8.50
C GLN A 18 -0.26 18.51 8.23
N VAL A 19 0.46 18.86 7.16
CA VAL A 19 0.73 20.24 6.75
C VAL A 19 -0.29 20.69 5.70
N ALA A 20 -0.77 21.93 5.81
CA ALA A 20 -1.67 22.53 4.83
C ALA A 20 -1.02 22.57 3.43
N GLU A 21 -1.80 22.34 2.37
CA GLU A 21 -1.27 22.19 1.00
C GLU A 21 -0.37 23.34 0.54
N ASN A 22 -0.76 24.58 0.87
CA ASN A 22 0.01 25.79 0.56
C ASN A 22 1.36 25.89 1.28
N GLN A 23 1.57 25.13 2.36
CA GLN A 23 2.80 25.10 3.16
C GLN A 23 3.64 23.83 2.90
N ARG A 24 3.07 22.80 2.27
CA ARG A 24 3.77 21.53 1.99
C ARG A 24 5.06 21.73 1.19
N ALA A 25 5.06 22.62 0.20
CA ALA A 25 6.26 22.88 -0.61
C ALA A 25 7.45 23.41 0.22
N ILE A 26 7.18 24.27 1.21
CA ILE A 26 8.18 24.84 2.13
C ILE A 26 8.64 23.77 3.12
N PHE A 27 7.70 23.01 3.67
CA PHE A 27 8.00 21.88 4.56
C PHE A 27 8.92 20.87 3.89
N LEU A 28 8.63 20.48 2.64
CA LEU A 28 9.43 19.50 1.90
C LEU A 28 10.84 20.00 1.60
N ASP A 29 11.03 21.29 1.33
CA ASP A 29 12.37 21.87 1.15
C ASP A 29 13.21 21.77 2.43
N GLN A 30 12.59 22.05 3.57
CA GLN A 30 13.25 21.97 4.88
C GLN A 30 13.53 20.52 5.28
N ALA A 31 12.54 19.63 5.14
CA ALA A 31 12.61 18.24 5.56
C ALA A 31 13.58 17.42 4.69
N CYS A 32 13.65 17.70 3.39
CA CYS A 32 14.53 16.99 2.48
C CYS A 32 15.97 17.52 2.51
N GLN A 33 16.25 18.66 3.17
CA GLN A 33 17.60 19.23 3.34
C GLN A 33 18.41 19.32 2.02
N GLY A 34 17.74 19.63 0.91
CA GLY A 34 18.34 19.73 -0.42
C GLY A 34 18.47 18.41 -1.20
N ASP A 35 18.06 17.27 -0.64
CA ASP A 35 17.97 15.99 -1.37
C ASP A 35 16.75 16.00 -2.32
N GLN A 36 17.01 16.40 -3.56
CA GLN A 36 16.00 16.47 -4.62
C GLN A 36 15.41 15.10 -5.00
N GLY A 37 16.15 14.01 -4.79
CA GLY A 37 15.62 12.67 -5.03
C GLY A 37 14.57 12.29 -3.98
N LEU A 38 14.90 12.54 -2.71
CA LEU A 38 14.01 12.30 -1.58
C LEU A 38 12.73 13.12 -1.69
N ARG A 39 12.87 14.40 -2.06
CA ARG A 39 11.74 15.31 -2.30
C ARG A 39 10.79 14.77 -3.37
N ARG A 40 11.32 14.37 -4.53
CA ARG A 40 10.51 13.84 -5.63
C ARG A 40 9.75 12.57 -5.25
N GLU A 41 10.38 11.69 -4.48
CA GLU A 41 9.74 10.46 -4.00
C GLU A 41 8.55 10.79 -3.09
N VAL A 42 8.70 11.73 -2.14
CA VAL A 42 7.60 12.17 -1.26
C VAL A 42 6.52 12.92 -2.04
N GLU A 43 6.88 13.80 -2.98
CA GLU A 43 5.92 14.53 -3.82
C GLU A 43 5.09 13.59 -4.69
N SER A 44 5.70 12.53 -5.25
CA SER A 44 5.00 11.50 -6.03
C SER A 44 3.94 10.78 -5.19
N LEU A 45 4.26 10.47 -3.93
CA LEU A 45 3.33 9.85 -2.99
C LEU A 45 2.16 10.78 -2.63
N LEU A 46 2.45 12.06 -2.33
CA LEU A 46 1.42 13.06 -2.01
C LEU A 46 0.49 13.35 -3.21
N ALA A 47 1.03 13.41 -4.42
CA ALA A 47 0.24 13.64 -5.63
C ALA A 47 -0.73 12.48 -5.93
N SER A 48 -0.32 11.24 -5.62
CA SER A 48 -1.16 10.05 -5.81
C SER A 48 -2.34 10.01 -4.82
N ASP A 49 -2.15 10.56 -3.61
CA ASP A 49 -3.18 10.63 -2.56
C ASP A 49 -4.23 11.73 -2.83
N ALA A 50 -3.79 12.91 -3.29
CA ALA A 50 -4.70 14.01 -3.67
C ALA A 50 -5.65 13.61 -4.83
N GLN A 51 -5.15 12.85 -5.81
CA GLN A 51 -5.96 12.31 -6.90
C GLN A 51 -6.96 11.24 -6.43
N ALA A 52 -6.66 10.54 -5.33
CA ALA A 52 -7.59 9.63 -4.70
C ALA A 52 -8.71 10.40 -3.97
N ALA A 53 -8.43 11.55 -3.35
CA ALA A 53 -9.43 12.35 -2.65
C ALA A 53 -10.44 13.06 -3.59
N ASP A 54 -9.98 13.65 -4.70
CA ASP A 54 -10.83 14.44 -5.63
C ASP A 54 -11.92 13.63 -6.35
N PHE A 55 -11.82 12.30 -6.37
CA PHE A 55 -12.80 11.43 -7.05
C PHE A 55 -14.11 11.23 -6.27
N MET A 56 -14.15 11.59 -4.98
CA MET A 56 -15.33 11.37 -4.14
C MET A 56 -16.48 12.36 -4.40
N GLU A 57 -16.31 13.39 -5.24
CA GLU A 57 -17.30 14.48 -5.40
C GLU A 57 -18.10 14.50 -6.73
N ALA A 58 -17.96 13.53 -7.66
CA ALA A 58 -18.71 13.57 -8.93
C ALA A 58 -19.90 12.58 -9.01
N PRO A 59 -21.10 12.99 -9.50
CA PRO A 59 -22.28 12.15 -9.54
C PRO A 59 -22.18 11.02 -10.59
N THR A 60 -22.52 9.81 -10.15
CA THR A 60 -22.24 8.47 -10.71
C THR A 60 -22.93 8.10 -12.04
N VAL A 61 -23.62 9.01 -12.73
CA VAL A 61 -24.63 8.58 -13.73
C VAL A 61 -24.18 8.68 -15.19
N GLU A 62 -23.22 9.54 -15.54
CA GLU A 62 -22.92 9.83 -16.97
C GLU A 62 -21.77 9.01 -17.58
N LEU A 63 -20.97 8.31 -16.75
CA LEU A 63 -19.73 7.67 -17.22
C LEU A 63 -19.92 6.26 -17.84
N LEU A 64 -21.14 5.72 -17.90
CA LEU A 64 -21.39 4.37 -18.42
C LEU A 64 -21.43 4.27 -19.95
N ALA A 65 -21.43 5.40 -20.68
CA ALA A 65 -21.77 5.40 -22.11
C ALA A 65 -20.59 5.52 -23.11
N ARG A 66 -19.34 5.66 -22.65
CA ARG A 66 -18.18 5.76 -23.56
C ARG A 66 -17.05 4.86 -23.08
N GLY A 67 -16.80 3.80 -23.85
CA GLY A 67 -15.75 2.78 -23.69
C GLY A 67 -14.68 3.09 -22.65
N ILE A 68 -14.86 2.50 -21.46
CA ILE A 68 -13.95 2.69 -20.32
C ILE A 68 -12.75 1.77 -20.51
N THR A 69 -11.60 2.37 -20.82
CA THR A 69 -10.29 1.84 -20.46
C THR A 69 -10.11 1.99 -18.95
N ASP A 70 -10.41 0.89 -18.24
CA ASP A 70 -9.99 0.57 -16.87
C ASP A 70 -8.45 0.74 -16.77
N ILE A 71 -7.85 1.33 -15.73
CA ILE A 71 -7.54 0.72 -14.42
C ILE A 71 -7.19 1.86 -13.45
N GLY A 72 -8.06 2.15 -12.49
CA GLY A 72 -7.78 3.19 -11.48
C GLY A 72 -8.54 3.05 -10.17
N ARG A 73 -9.61 2.25 -10.12
CA ARG A 73 -10.35 1.84 -8.91
C ARG A 73 -11.02 0.49 -9.10
N SER A 74 -10.35 -0.44 -9.78
CA SER A 74 -10.85 -1.81 -9.95
C SER A 74 -10.71 -2.54 -8.62
N SER A 75 -11.77 -2.47 -7.83
CA SER A 75 -11.93 -3.23 -6.60
C SER A 75 -11.53 -4.69 -6.85
N LEU A 76 -10.40 -5.11 -6.29
CA LEU A 76 -9.95 -6.50 -6.38
C LEU A 76 -10.92 -7.46 -5.67
N ILE A 77 -11.92 -6.93 -4.96
CA ILE A 77 -12.99 -7.68 -4.33
C ILE A 77 -13.65 -8.63 -5.34
N GLY A 78 -13.77 -9.89 -4.93
CA GLY A 78 -14.31 -10.96 -5.76
C GLY A 78 -13.31 -11.57 -6.74
N GLN A 79 -12.17 -10.92 -6.99
CA GLN A 79 -11.10 -11.48 -7.79
C GLN A 79 -10.30 -12.52 -7.01
N GLN A 80 -9.56 -13.33 -7.77
CA GLN A 80 -8.72 -14.39 -7.24
C GLN A 80 -7.25 -14.05 -7.48
N LEU A 81 -6.49 -13.98 -6.39
CA LEU A 81 -5.04 -13.85 -6.41
C LEU A 81 -4.44 -15.21 -6.03
N GLY A 82 -3.98 -15.97 -7.02
CA GLY A 82 -3.56 -17.35 -6.81
C GLY A 82 -4.70 -18.20 -6.20
N THR A 83 -4.54 -18.64 -4.95
CA THR A 83 -5.56 -19.43 -4.24
C THR A 83 -6.42 -18.61 -3.29
N TYR A 84 -6.23 -17.30 -3.27
CA TYR A 84 -6.89 -16.39 -2.35
C TYR A 84 -8.02 -15.64 -3.05
N GLN A 85 -9.22 -15.76 -2.52
CA GLN A 85 -10.36 -14.96 -2.95
C GLN A 85 -10.39 -13.66 -2.13
N ILE A 86 -10.32 -12.51 -2.79
CA ILE A 86 -10.39 -11.21 -2.13
C ILE A 86 -11.84 -10.92 -1.71
N LEU A 87 -12.06 -10.58 -0.45
CA LEU A 87 -13.39 -10.42 0.14
C LEU A 87 -13.78 -8.97 0.42
N SER A 88 -12.89 -8.19 1.03
CA SER A 88 -13.16 -6.80 1.39
C SER A 88 -11.86 -6.02 1.60
N PRO A 89 -11.85 -4.68 1.46
CA PRO A 89 -10.72 -3.87 1.88
C PRO A 89 -10.61 -3.86 3.41
N LEU A 90 -9.38 -3.69 3.92
CA LEU A 90 -9.07 -3.49 5.34
C LEU A 90 -8.37 -2.14 5.58
N GLY A 91 -7.61 -1.65 4.61
CA GLY A 91 -6.96 -0.35 4.68
C GLY A 91 -6.14 -0.04 3.43
N ALA A 92 -5.75 1.21 3.28
CA ALA A 92 -4.89 1.67 2.19
C ALA A 92 -3.93 2.76 2.71
N GLY A 93 -2.76 2.87 2.09
CA GLY A 93 -1.79 3.92 2.38
C GLY A 93 -0.67 3.93 1.34
N GLY A 94 0.39 4.72 1.60
CA GLY A 94 1.49 4.91 0.63
C GLY A 94 2.22 3.63 0.20
N MET A 95 2.15 2.57 1.01
CA MET A 95 2.77 1.26 0.69
C MET A 95 1.86 0.31 -0.09
N GLY A 96 0.65 0.75 -0.43
CA GLY A 96 -0.35 -0.03 -1.13
C GLY A 96 -1.57 -0.33 -0.27
N GLU A 97 -2.26 -1.40 -0.62
CA GLU A 97 -3.60 -1.71 -0.13
C GLU A 97 -3.61 -3.03 0.64
N VAL A 98 -4.45 -3.13 1.66
CA VAL A 98 -4.62 -4.34 2.46
C VAL A 98 -6.05 -4.82 2.32
N TYR A 99 -6.20 -6.10 2.00
CA TYR A 99 -7.49 -6.75 1.81
C TYR A 99 -7.68 -7.95 2.74
N LYS A 100 -8.91 -8.18 3.18
CA LYS A 100 -9.37 -9.44 3.75
C LYS A 100 -9.56 -10.43 2.60
N ALA A 101 -9.00 -11.62 2.73
CA ALA A 101 -9.15 -12.67 1.72
C ALA A 101 -9.40 -14.04 2.36
N ARG A 102 -9.95 -14.97 1.58
CA ARG A 102 -10.07 -16.38 1.95
C ARG A 102 -9.07 -17.21 1.16
N ASP A 103 -8.20 -17.91 1.88
CA ASP A 103 -7.40 -19.00 1.33
C ASP A 103 -8.33 -20.17 1.01
N THR A 104 -8.59 -20.40 -0.27
CA THR A 104 -9.52 -21.45 -0.71
C THR A 104 -8.95 -22.86 -0.54
N ARG A 105 -7.62 -23.01 -0.39
CA ARG A 105 -6.98 -24.32 -0.22
C ARG A 105 -6.95 -24.75 1.23
N LEU A 106 -6.57 -23.83 2.13
CA LEU A 106 -6.47 -24.11 3.57
C LEU A 106 -7.73 -23.71 4.34
N ASN A 107 -8.71 -23.11 3.65
CA ASN A 107 -9.98 -22.68 4.21
C ASN A 107 -9.84 -21.77 5.44
N ARG A 108 -8.95 -20.78 5.34
CA ARG A 108 -8.70 -19.79 6.39
C ARG A 108 -8.84 -18.37 5.84
N THR A 109 -9.06 -17.42 6.73
CA THR A 109 -9.11 -16.01 6.39
C THR A 109 -7.74 -15.37 6.67
N VAL A 110 -7.30 -14.52 5.76
CA VAL A 110 -5.97 -13.89 5.77
C VAL A 110 -6.08 -12.40 5.44
N ALA A 111 -5.05 -11.63 5.78
CA ALA A 111 -4.83 -10.29 5.26
C ALA A 111 -3.84 -10.37 4.09
N ILE A 112 -4.14 -9.70 2.98
CA ILE A 112 -3.27 -9.62 1.81
C ILE A 112 -2.89 -8.17 1.60
N LYS A 113 -1.60 -7.85 1.79
CA LYS A 113 -1.03 -6.53 1.49
C LYS A 113 -0.51 -6.54 0.06
N ILE A 114 -1.14 -5.77 -0.81
CA ILE A 114 -0.75 -5.58 -2.19
C ILE A 114 0.12 -4.33 -2.26
N LEU A 115 1.29 -4.45 -2.85
CA LEU A 115 2.21 -3.34 -2.97
C LEU A 115 1.83 -2.44 -4.14
N SER A 116 2.00 -1.13 -3.96
CA SER A 116 1.87 -0.16 -5.06
C SER A 116 2.86 -0.49 -6.18
N ARG A 117 2.43 -0.36 -7.45
CA ARG A 117 3.29 -0.61 -8.62
C ARG A 117 4.57 0.23 -8.61
N GLN A 118 4.52 1.45 -8.05
CA GLN A 118 5.69 2.31 -7.90
C GLN A 118 6.80 1.68 -7.03
N LEU A 119 6.43 0.74 -6.14
CA LEU A 119 7.33 0.02 -5.24
C LEU A 119 7.80 -1.33 -5.81
N THR A 120 7.20 -1.83 -6.89
CA THR A 120 7.50 -3.15 -7.47
C THR A 120 8.25 -3.09 -8.80
N GLU A 121 8.26 -1.94 -9.49
CA GLU A 121 8.89 -1.77 -10.80
C GLU A 121 10.43 -1.79 -10.77
N PRO A 122 11.13 -1.13 -9.82
CA PRO A 122 12.59 -1.24 -9.77
C PRO A 122 13.03 -2.61 -9.23
N ALA A 123 13.89 -3.32 -9.98
CA ALA A 123 14.43 -4.63 -9.59
C ALA A 123 15.07 -4.62 -8.18
N ASP A 124 15.71 -3.51 -7.81
CA ASP A 124 16.29 -3.28 -6.49
C ASP A 124 15.26 -3.29 -5.35
N LEU A 125 14.04 -2.79 -5.61
CA LEU A 125 12.96 -2.75 -4.61
C LEU A 125 12.30 -4.12 -4.47
N ARG A 126 12.10 -4.82 -5.58
CA ARG A 126 11.59 -6.20 -5.60
C ARG A 126 12.46 -7.15 -4.78
N GLN A 127 13.78 -7.12 -4.99
CA GLN A 127 14.72 -7.97 -4.24
C GLN A 127 14.72 -7.65 -2.73
N ARG A 128 14.51 -6.39 -2.35
CA ARG A 128 14.39 -6.01 -0.93
C ARG A 128 13.11 -6.52 -0.33
N PHE A 129 11.99 -6.35 -1.03
CA PHE A 129 10.70 -6.83 -0.57
C PHE A 129 10.75 -8.34 -0.32
N GLU A 130 11.28 -9.11 -1.27
CA GLU A 130 11.47 -10.55 -1.09
C GLU A 130 12.35 -10.86 0.14
N ARG A 131 13.44 -10.14 0.33
CA ARG A 131 14.33 -10.33 1.48
C ARG A 131 13.64 -9.98 2.82
N GLU A 132 12.89 -8.90 2.87
CA GLU A 132 12.13 -8.47 4.05
C GLU A 132 11.02 -9.46 4.38
N ALA A 133 10.28 -9.93 3.37
CA ALA A 133 9.27 -10.96 3.52
C ALA A 133 9.89 -12.25 4.10
N HIS A 134 11.06 -12.67 3.62
CA HIS A 134 11.77 -13.84 4.18
C HIS A 134 12.21 -13.62 5.64
N LEU A 135 12.73 -12.44 5.96
CA LEU A 135 13.14 -12.12 7.33
C LEU A 135 11.93 -12.13 8.29
N LEU A 136 10.85 -11.45 7.91
CA LEU A 136 9.64 -11.40 8.72
C LEU A 136 8.95 -12.77 8.82
N ALA A 137 9.01 -13.61 7.77
CA ALA A 137 8.51 -14.99 7.81
C ALA A 137 9.33 -15.91 8.73
N SER A 138 10.57 -15.54 9.07
CA SER A 138 11.38 -16.28 10.04
C SER A 138 10.99 -15.98 11.50
N LEU A 139 10.19 -14.94 11.74
CA LEU A 139 9.72 -14.59 13.07
C LEU A 139 8.48 -15.42 13.44
N ASN A 140 8.54 -16.09 14.59
CA ASN A 140 7.41 -16.81 15.16
C ASN A 140 7.24 -16.41 16.63
N HIS A 141 6.34 -15.47 16.88
CA HIS A 141 6.09 -14.91 18.21
C HIS A 141 4.62 -14.50 18.35
N PRO A 142 3.94 -14.74 19.49
CA PRO A 142 2.51 -14.47 19.67
C PRO A 142 2.09 -13.00 19.47
N ASN A 143 3.03 -12.06 19.58
CA ASN A 143 2.78 -10.62 19.39
C ASN A 143 3.24 -10.09 18.02
N ILE A 144 3.55 -10.98 17.07
CA ILE A 144 3.96 -10.62 15.71
C ILE A 144 3.07 -11.40 14.75
N ALA A 145 2.35 -10.70 13.88
CA ALA A 145 1.49 -11.35 12.90
C ALA A 145 2.32 -12.24 11.97
N SER A 146 1.90 -13.49 11.81
CA SER A 146 2.63 -14.47 11.03
C SER A 146 2.56 -14.16 9.53
N ILE A 147 3.68 -14.27 8.83
CA ILE A 147 3.67 -14.23 7.36
C ILE A 147 3.48 -15.65 6.84
N TYR A 148 2.46 -15.84 6.01
CA TYR A 148 2.16 -17.12 5.38
C TYR A 148 2.83 -17.30 4.02
N GLY A 149 3.22 -16.20 3.36
CA GLY A 149 3.98 -16.26 2.12
C GLY A 149 3.92 -14.97 1.31
N VAL A 150 4.51 -15.04 0.12
CA VAL A 150 4.46 -14.00 -0.91
C VAL A 150 3.72 -14.58 -2.11
N GLU A 151 2.83 -13.81 -2.69
CA GLU A 151 2.12 -14.16 -3.91
C GLU A 151 2.50 -13.21 -5.04
N GLU A 152 2.66 -13.77 -6.23
CA GLU A 152 2.83 -13.02 -7.46
C GLU A 152 1.86 -13.56 -8.51
N SER A 153 0.92 -12.72 -8.94
CA SER A 153 -0.05 -13.11 -9.97
C SER A 153 -0.45 -11.90 -10.79
N SER A 154 -0.49 -12.03 -12.12
CA SER A 154 -0.89 -10.96 -13.04
C SER A 154 -0.09 -9.65 -12.85
N GLY A 155 1.19 -9.76 -12.48
CA GLY A 155 2.05 -8.61 -12.20
C GLY A 155 1.77 -7.90 -10.86
N ILE A 156 0.89 -8.46 -10.03
CA ILE A 156 0.62 -7.99 -8.67
C ILE A 156 1.50 -8.77 -7.71
N GLN A 157 2.27 -8.06 -6.89
CA GLN A 157 2.97 -8.63 -5.76
C GLN A 157 2.20 -8.39 -4.48
N ALA A 158 2.06 -9.45 -3.68
CA ALA A 158 1.35 -9.37 -2.43
C ALA A 158 2.02 -10.17 -1.32
N LEU A 159 1.86 -9.68 -0.10
CA LEU A 159 2.24 -10.39 1.11
C LEU A 159 1.00 -11.01 1.75
N VAL A 160 1.06 -12.30 2.04
CA VAL A 160 -0.02 -13.02 2.72
C VAL A 160 0.31 -13.10 4.20
N ILE A 161 -0.57 -12.56 5.03
CA ILE A 161 -0.35 -12.32 6.45
C ILE A 161 -1.52 -12.88 7.24
N GLU A 162 -1.24 -13.30 8.47
CA GLU A 162 -2.24 -13.55 9.49
C GLU A 162 -3.20 -12.36 9.62
N LEU A 163 -4.51 -12.65 9.57
CA LEU A 163 -5.52 -11.66 9.90
C LEU A 163 -5.69 -11.63 11.42
N VAL A 164 -5.31 -10.51 12.03
CA VAL A 164 -5.55 -10.25 13.44
C VAL A 164 -6.91 -9.56 13.59
N GLU A 165 -7.82 -10.19 14.32
CA GLU A 165 -9.15 -9.63 14.58
C GLU A 165 -9.09 -8.57 15.69
N GLY A 166 -9.80 -7.46 15.49
CA GLY A 166 -9.92 -6.37 16.46
C GLY A 166 -9.58 -5.00 15.86
N PRO A 167 -9.79 -3.93 16.65
CA PRO A 167 -9.48 -2.58 16.21
C PRO A 167 -7.97 -2.36 16.15
N THR A 168 -7.55 -1.55 15.20
CA THR A 168 -6.20 -0.99 15.11
C THR A 168 -5.91 -0.10 16.32
N LEU A 169 -4.62 0.16 16.57
CA LEU A 169 -4.24 1.11 17.62
C LEU A 169 -4.81 2.51 17.36
N ALA A 170 -4.83 2.95 16.10
CA ALA A 170 -5.34 4.25 15.69
C ALA A 170 -6.84 4.44 15.97
N GLU A 171 -7.62 3.37 16.00
CA GLU A 171 -9.05 3.44 16.38
C GLU A 171 -9.26 3.51 17.90
N ARG A 172 -8.22 3.26 18.70
CA ARG A 172 -8.28 3.21 20.16
C ARG A 172 -7.71 4.45 20.86
N ILE A 173 -7.02 5.32 20.13
CA ILE A 173 -6.37 6.53 20.66
C ILE A 173 -6.86 7.77 19.92
#